data_AF-A0A836C855-F1
#
_entry.id   AF-A0A836C855-F1
#
_cell.length_a   1.000
_cell.length_b   1.000
_cell.length_c   1.000
_cell.angle_alpha   90.00
_cell.angle_beta   90.00
_cell.angle_gamma   90.00
#
_symmetry.space_group_name_H-M   'P 1'
#
loop_
_entity.id
_entity.type
_entity.pdbx_description
1 polymer ?
#
loop_
_entity_poly.entity_id
_entity_poly.type
_entity_poly.pdbx_seq_one_letter_code
_entity_poly.pdbx_strand_id
1 'polypeptide(L)'
;KRALKPSYFSRNHFSSRATDDDDPTRAQTRLVVRILEGNGLLVADLLTGTSDPLCLAWVSSKGDDALPHLADPRLQRTPVCKLTVDPLWNSELVFPLRVTSVRDILAGAVHLVVLDEDTDDGTTHYEDLGALTIPLRDVVADGE
;
A
#
# COMPACT_ATOMS: atom_id res chain seq x y z
N LYS A 1 -27.89 -20.88 14.76
CA LYS A 1 -28.16 -19.76 15.70
C LYS A 1 -26.84 -19.15 16.17
N ARG A 2 -26.38 -18.07 15.51
CA ARG A 2 -25.63 -16.94 16.08
C ARG A 2 -25.38 -15.95 14.93
N ALA A 3 -26.36 -15.09 14.71
CA ALA A 3 -26.20 -13.94 13.85
C ALA A 3 -25.16 -13.00 14.47
N LEU A 4 -24.30 -12.41 13.63
CA LEU A 4 -23.35 -11.39 14.00
C LEU A 4 -24.08 -10.23 14.69
N LYS A 5 -23.55 -9.77 15.83
CA LYS A 5 -24.18 -8.71 16.64
C LYS A 5 -24.20 -7.39 15.87
N PRO A 6 -25.32 -6.66 15.84
CA PRO A 6 -25.48 -5.42 15.09
C PRO A 6 -24.88 -4.22 15.85
N SER A 7 -23.61 -4.30 16.24
CA SER A 7 -22.91 -3.20 16.94
C SER A 7 -21.94 -2.43 16.04
N TYR A 8 -21.89 -2.71 14.74
CA TYR A 8 -20.96 -2.05 13.79
C TYR A 8 -21.60 -0.99 12.88
N PHE A 9 -22.90 -0.73 13.02
CA PHE A 9 -23.54 0.39 12.33
C PHE A 9 -23.85 1.49 13.34
N SER A 10 -22.88 2.40 13.52
CA SER A 10 -23.10 3.67 14.18
C SER A 10 -24.15 4.47 13.40
N ARG A 11 -25.23 4.87 14.09
CA ARG A 11 -26.46 5.49 13.56
C ARG A 11 -26.31 6.92 13.02
N ASN A 12 -25.09 7.41 12.82
CA ASN A 12 -24.84 8.84 12.53
C ASN A 12 -24.35 9.11 11.10
N HIS A 13 -24.73 8.26 10.13
CA HIS A 13 -24.16 8.33 8.78
C HIS A 13 -24.81 9.34 7.83
N PHE A 14 -25.95 9.95 8.18
CA PHE A 14 -26.67 10.88 7.29
C PHE A 14 -27.50 11.90 8.06
N SER A 15 -26.85 12.82 8.80
CA SER A 15 -27.35 14.20 9.01
C SER A 15 -26.50 14.95 10.04
N SER A 16 -25.63 15.85 9.58
CA SER A 16 -25.55 17.19 10.18
C SER A 16 -24.72 18.13 9.31
N ARG A 17 -25.20 19.36 9.31
CA ARG A 17 -24.82 20.51 8.51
C ARG A 17 -23.63 21.21 9.19
N ALA A 18 -22.69 21.67 8.37
CA ALA A 18 -21.61 22.62 8.62
C ALA A 18 -21.42 23.16 10.05
N THR A 19 -20.34 22.75 10.70
CA THR A 19 -19.57 23.56 11.65
C THR A 19 -18.09 23.19 11.50
N ASP A 20 -17.26 24.22 11.29
CA ASP A 20 -15.80 24.17 11.28
C ASP A 20 -15.26 23.69 12.62
N ASP A 21 -15.19 22.37 12.81
CA ASP A 21 -14.56 21.75 13.97
C ASP A 21 -13.58 20.69 13.48
N ASP A 22 -12.30 21.07 13.48
CA ASP A 22 -11.13 20.22 13.25
C ASP A 22 -11.03 19.17 14.36
N ASP A 23 -11.90 18.16 14.32
CA ASP A 23 -11.71 16.93 15.08
C ASP A 23 -10.80 15.99 14.27
N PRO A 24 -9.50 15.86 14.63
CA PRO A 24 -8.57 14.97 13.94
C PRO A 24 -8.92 13.49 14.10
N THR A 25 -9.94 13.15 14.90
CA THR A 25 -10.42 11.79 15.14
C THR A 25 -11.69 11.42 14.37
N ARG A 26 -12.22 12.29 13.50
CA ARG A 26 -13.15 11.84 12.45
C ARG A 26 -12.49 10.68 11.74
N ALA A 27 -13.03 9.48 11.93
CA ALA A 27 -12.47 8.22 11.48
C ALA A 27 -12.12 8.29 10.00
N GLN A 28 -10.89 8.69 9.69
CA GLN A 28 -10.41 8.76 8.33
C GLN A 28 -10.40 7.33 7.82
N THR A 29 -11.11 7.11 6.71
CA THR A 29 -11.05 5.83 6.02
C THR A 29 -9.59 5.55 5.71
N ARG A 30 -9.12 4.35 6.06
CA ARG A 30 -7.73 3.94 5.88
C ARG A 30 -7.68 2.61 5.16
N LEU A 31 -6.69 2.47 4.31
CA LEU A 31 -6.34 1.20 3.70
C LEU A 31 -5.12 0.63 4.43
N VAL A 32 -5.24 -0.62 4.87
CA VAL A 32 -4.13 -1.35 5.46
C VAL A 32 -3.64 -2.36 4.44
N VAL A 33 -2.39 -2.19 4.00
CA VAL A 33 -1.73 -3.10 3.06
C VAL A 33 -0.70 -3.90 3.84
N ARG A 34 -0.89 -5.22 3.90
CA ARG A 34 0.07 -6.14 4.51
C ARG A 34 0.90 -6.80 3.43
N ILE A 35 2.19 -6.49 3.44
CA ILE A 35 3.17 -7.08 2.53
C ILE A 35 3.87 -8.19 3.29
N LEU A 36 3.52 -9.43 2.96
CA LEU A 36 3.97 -10.61 3.70
C LEU A 36 5.35 -11.05 3.23
N GLU A 37 5.43 -11.55 1.99
CA GLU A 37 6.63 -12.14 1.42
C GLU A 37 6.63 -12.01 -0.11
N GLY A 38 7.82 -12.18 -0.70
CA GLY A 38 8.03 -12.43 -2.11
C GLY A 38 8.61 -13.83 -2.29
N ASN A 39 8.40 -14.43 -3.46
CA ASN A 39 8.94 -15.75 -3.76
C ASN A 39 9.52 -15.78 -5.17
N GLY A 40 10.72 -16.33 -5.33
CA GLY A 40 11.38 -16.53 -6.61
C GLY A 40 11.61 -15.22 -7.38
N LEU A 41 12.03 -14.16 -6.69
CA LEU A 41 12.37 -12.89 -7.32
C LEU A 41 13.57 -13.04 -8.27
N LEU A 42 13.66 -12.12 -9.24
CA LEU A 42 14.82 -12.05 -10.12
C LEU A 42 16.08 -11.75 -9.32
N VAL A 43 17.17 -12.39 -9.73
CA VAL A 43 18.51 -12.16 -9.20
C VAL A 43 19.07 -10.89 -9.85
N ALA A 44 19.43 -9.90 -9.04
CA ALA A 44 20.13 -8.71 -9.47
C ALA A 44 21.66 -8.92 -9.41
N ASP A 45 22.17 -9.50 -8.33
CA ASP A 45 23.58 -9.83 -8.19
C ASP A 45 23.88 -11.25 -8.70
N LEU A 46 24.46 -11.32 -9.90
CA LEU A 46 24.85 -12.56 -10.57
C LEU A 46 26.01 -13.30 -9.87
N LEU A 47 26.83 -12.62 -9.06
CA LEU A 47 27.94 -13.25 -8.34
C LEU A 47 27.45 -14.03 -7.13
N THR A 48 26.52 -13.45 -6.37
CA THR A 48 25.94 -14.11 -5.19
C THR A 48 24.73 -14.97 -5.55
N GLY A 49 24.08 -14.71 -6.68
CA GLY A 49 22.81 -15.34 -7.03
C GLY A 49 21.64 -14.82 -6.19
N THR A 50 21.76 -13.59 -5.67
CA THR A 50 20.78 -13.01 -4.74
C THR A 50 20.41 -11.57 -5.13
N SER A 51 19.49 -11.00 -4.35
CA SER A 51 19.03 -9.62 -4.44
C SER A 51 18.85 -9.07 -3.02
N ASP A 52 18.77 -7.76 -2.89
CA ASP A 52 18.43 -7.01 -1.69
C ASP A 52 17.02 -6.38 -1.83
N PRO A 53 15.95 -7.18 -1.92
CA PRO A 53 14.64 -6.68 -2.28
C PRO A 53 13.97 -5.82 -1.20
N LEU A 54 13.29 -4.77 -1.65
CA LEU A 54 12.32 -3.98 -0.91
C LEU A 54 11.06 -3.77 -1.74
N CYS A 55 9.92 -3.55 -1.08
CA CYS A 55 8.68 -3.20 -1.74
C CYS A 55 8.31 -1.74 -1.43
N LEU A 56 8.11 -0.96 -2.49
CA LEU A 56 7.46 0.34 -2.45
C LEU A 56 5.97 0.16 -2.67
N ALA A 57 5.14 0.95 -1.99
CA ALA A 57 3.70 0.97 -2.20
C ALA A 57 3.11 2.37 -2.09
N TRP A 58 2.12 2.66 -2.93
CA TRP A 58 1.31 3.87 -2.86
C TRP A 58 -0.12 3.58 -3.28
N VAL A 59 -1.03 4.49 -2.92
CA VAL A 59 -2.44 4.41 -3.30
C VAL A 59 -2.76 5.56 -4.23
N SER A 60 -3.24 5.24 -5.42
CA SER A 60 -3.74 6.22 -6.37
C SER A 60 -5.21 6.52 -6.11
N SER A 61 -5.59 7.75 -6.42
CA SER A 61 -6.99 8.11 -6.63
C SER A 61 -7.15 8.56 -8.08
N LYS A 62 -8.37 8.48 -8.61
CA LYS A 62 -8.73 8.71 -10.02
C LYS A 62 -7.73 9.58 -10.80
N GLY A 63 -6.94 8.93 -11.68
CA GLY A 63 -6.09 9.59 -12.67
C GLY A 63 -4.65 9.87 -12.25
N ASP A 64 -4.21 9.38 -11.10
CA ASP A 64 -2.84 9.53 -10.59
C ASP A 64 -2.16 8.17 -10.38
N ASP A 65 -1.97 7.43 -11.48
CA ASP A 65 -1.37 6.09 -11.47
C ASP A 65 0.17 6.11 -11.59
N ALA A 66 0.77 7.30 -11.67
CA ALA A 66 2.21 7.44 -11.84
C ALA A 66 2.96 7.03 -10.56
N LEU A 67 4.12 6.40 -10.72
CA LEU A 67 5.05 6.15 -9.62
C LEU A 67 5.45 7.50 -9.00
N PRO A 68 5.16 7.74 -7.70
CA PRO A 68 5.60 8.95 -7.04
C PRO A 68 7.13 9.02 -6.98
N HIS A 69 7.66 10.24 -6.90
CA HIS A 69 9.08 10.41 -6.59
C HIS A 69 9.41 9.70 -5.26
N LEU A 70 10.62 9.18 -5.09
CA LEU A 70 11.04 8.47 -3.85
C LEU A 70 10.91 9.31 -2.56
N ALA A 71 10.77 10.63 -2.70
CA ALA A 71 10.59 11.58 -1.61
C ALA A 71 9.10 11.98 -1.39
N ASP A 72 8.17 11.44 -2.17
CA ASP A 72 6.74 11.73 -2.04
C ASP A 72 6.20 11.10 -0.75
N PRO A 73 5.54 11.88 0.14
CA PRO A 73 5.01 11.38 1.40
C PRO A 73 3.91 10.32 1.26
N ARG A 74 3.34 10.15 0.06
CA ARG A 74 2.34 9.10 -0.24
C ARG A 74 2.98 7.73 -0.48
N LEU A 75 4.27 7.70 -0.76
CA LEU A 75 5.03 6.49 -0.98
C LEU A 75 5.46 5.93 0.39
N GLN A 76 5.10 4.68 0.66
CA GLN A 76 5.60 3.93 1.82
C GLN A 76 6.43 2.75 1.34
N ARG A 77 7.34 2.27 2.19
CA ARG A 77 8.24 1.17 1.83
C ARG A 77 8.40 0.17 2.96
N THR A 78 8.67 -1.08 2.59
CA THR A 78 9.12 -2.11 3.53
C THR A 78 10.60 -1.92 3.89
N PRO A 79 11.10 -2.60 4.93
CA PRO A 79 12.53 -2.80 5.10
C PRO A 79 13.13 -3.53 3.89
N VAL A 80 14.44 -3.35 3.71
CA VAL A 80 15.23 -4.12 2.74
C VAL A 80 15.56 -5.48 3.35
N CYS A 81 15.32 -6.55 2.59
CA CYS A 81 15.75 -7.89 2.96
C CYS A 81 17.04 -8.19 2.20
N LYS A 82 18.16 -8.38 2.90
CA LYS A 82 19.47 -8.56 2.26
C LYS A 82 19.71 -9.99 1.78
N LEU A 83 20.37 -10.14 0.63
CA LEU A 83 20.88 -11.37 0.04
C LEU A 83 19.83 -12.51 -0.06
N THR A 84 18.65 -12.21 -0.61
CA THR A 84 17.57 -13.18 -0.78
C THR A 84 16.74 -12.92 -2.04
N VAL A 85 16.25 -13.99 -2.65
CA VAL A 85 15.21 -13.94 -3.71
C VAL A 85 13.81 -14.27 -3.17
N ASP A 86 13.73 -14.64 -1.89
CA ASP A 86 12.50 -15.01 -1.18
C ASP A 86 12.36 -14.14 0.09
N PRO A 87 12.13 -12.82 -0.04
CA PRO A 87 12.07 -11.94 1.11
C PRO A 87 10.83 -12.16 1.96
N LEU A 88 10.99 -12.04 3.28
CA LEU A 88 9.92 -12.05 4.27
C LEU A 88 9.85 -10.70 4.97
N TRP A 89 8.92 -9.84 4.55
CA TRP A 89 8.79 -8.48 5.07
C TRP A 89 7.86 -8.37 6.28
N ASN A 90 6.75 -9.11 6.29
CA ASN A 90 5.68 -9.01 7.30
C ASN A 90 5.33 -7.57 7.70
N SER A 91 5.32 -6.67 6.72
CA SER A 91 5.21 -5.23 6.93
C SER A 91 3.77 -4.78 6.76
N GLU A 92 3.33 -3.88 7.63
CA GLU A 92 2.00 -3.28 7.58
C GLU A 92 2.12 -1.80 7.22
N LEU A 93 1.57 -1.43 6.06
CA LEU A 93 1.57 -0.08 5.53
C LEU A 93 0.14 0.49 5.62
N VAL A 94 0.01 1.69 6.18
CA VAL A 94 -1.32 2.29 6.45
C VAL A 94 -1.45 3.58 5.65
N PHE A 95 -2.39 3.58 4.72
CA PHE A 95 -2.64 4.70 3.82
C PHE A 95 -3.94 5.43 4.20
N PRO A 96 -3.90 6.73 4.51
CA PRO A 96 -5.11 7.52 4.68
C PRO A 96 -5.80 7.69 3.32
N LEU A 97 -7.06 7.29 3.22
CA LEU A 97 -7.87 7.47 2.02
C LEU A 97 -8.63 8.80 2.09
N ARG A 98 -8.26 9.73 1.21
CA ARG A 98 -8.99 10.99 1.01
C ARG A 98 -10.16 10.76 0.06
N VAL A 99 -11.26 10.25 0.61
CA VAL A 99 -12.44 9.85 -0.17
C VAL A 99 -13.62 10.77 0.13
N THR A 100 -14.25 11.28 -0.91
CA THR A 100 -15.49 12.07 -0.81
C THR A 100 -16.71 11.25 -1.25
N SER A 101 -16.48 10.20 -2.03
CA SER A 101 -17.51 9.30 -2.52
C SER A 101 -16.99 7.86 -2.68
N VAL A 102 -17.91 6.89 -2.73
CA VAL A 102 -17.58 5.49 -3.06
C VAL A 102 -16.93 5.37 -4.44
N ARG A 103 -17.28 6.26 -5.38
CA ARG A 103 -16.66 6.28 -6.72
C ARG A 103 -15.16 6.59 -6.65
N ASP A 104 -14.73 7.36 -5.65
CA ASP A 104 -13.32 7.70 -5.48
C ASP A 104 -12.53 6.46 -5.05
N ILE A 105 -13.10 5.64 -4.17
CA ILE A 105 -12.52 4.34 -3.76
C ILE A 105 -12.46 3.41 -4.96
N LEU A 106 -13.58 3.21 -5.67
CA LEU A 106 -13.66 2.26 -6.78
C LEU A 106 -12.81 2.66 -8.01
N ALA A 107 -12.41 3.93 -8.10
CA ALA A 107 -11.52 4.44 -9.13
C ALA A 107 -10.03 4.44 -8.72
N GLY A 108 -9.71 4.10 -7.48
CA GLY A 108 -8.33 4.03 -6.99
C GLY A 108 -7.73 2.63 -7.12
N ALA A 109 -6.41 2.56 -6.96
CA ALA A 109 -5.66 1.31 -6.92
C ALA A 109 -4.54 1.38 -5.87
N VAL A 110 -4.14 0.21 -5.37
CA VAL A 110 -2.85 0.05 -4.68
C VAL A 110 -1.82 -0.33 -5.73
N HIS A 111 -0.72 0.37 -5.75
CA HIS A 111 0.41 0.02 -6.58
C HIS A 111 1.55 -0.44 -5.68
N LEU A 112 2.22 -1.50 -6.11
CA LEU A 112 3.39 -2.07 -5.47
C LEU A 112 4.49 -2.22 -6.53
N VAL A 113 5.70 -1.86 -6.16
CA VAL A 113 6.90 -2.11 -6.98
C VAL A 113 7.95 -2.73 -6.07
N VAL A 114 8.48 -3.88 -6.48
CA VAL A 114 9.59 -4.54 -5.81
C VAL A 114 10.86 -4.09 -6.50
N LEU A 115 11.78 -3.54 -5.72
CA LEU A 115 13.07 -3.06 -6.18
C LEU A 115 14.17 -3.86 -5.51
N ASP A 116 15.28 -4.02 -6.20
CA ASP A 116 16.57 -4.35 -5.61
C ASP A 116 17.23 -3.07 -5.10
N GLU A 117 17.74 -3.06 -3.87
CA GLU A 117 18.53 -1.94 -3.33
C GLU A 117 19.99 -2.34 -3.16
N ASP A 118 20.80 -1.94 -4.13
CA ASP A 118 22.25 -2.05 -4.05
C ASP A 118 22.87 -0.74 -3.57
N THR A 119 23.89 -0.82 -2.73
CA THR A 119 24.64 0.36 -2.26
C THR A 119 26.10 0.16 -2.56
N ASP A 120 26.56 0.83 -3.62
CA ASP A 120 27.97 0.84 -4.02
C ASP A 120 28.54 2.25 -3.88
N ASP A 121 29.75 2.36 -3.33
CA ASP A 121 30.47 3.63 -3.12
C ASP A 121 29.64 4.76 -2.47
N GLY A 122 28.69 4.41 -1.59
CA GLY A 122 27.81 5.36 -0.89
C GLY A 122 26.68 5.94 -1.75
N THR A 123 26.51 5.45 -2.98
CA THR A 123 25.37 5.74 -3.84
C THR A 123 24.42 4.53 -3.84
N THR A 124 23.15 4.78 -3.57
CA THR A 124 22.13 3.73 -3.63
C THR A 124 21.56 3.66 -5.03
N HIS A 125 21.62 2.46 -5.62
CA HIS A 125 21.06 2.12 -6.91
C HIS A 125 19.82 1.24 -6.71
N TYR A 126 18.86 1.41 -7.61
CA TYR A 126 17.61 0.67 -7.58
C TYR A 126 17.37 -0.02 -8.92
N GLU A 127 17.07 -1.30 -8.89
CA GLU A 127 16.68 -2.08 -10.07
C GLU A 127 15.28 -2.68 -9.90
N ASP A 128 14.46 -2.62 -10.95
CA ASP A 128 13.09 -3.13 -10.90
C ASP A 128 13.08 -4.67 -10.92
N LEU A 129 12.52 -5.28 -9.87
CA LEU A 129 12.31 -6.73 -9.79
C LEU A 129 10.88 -7.15 -10.18
N GLY A 130 9.92 -6.24 -10.06
CA GLY A 130 8.54 -6.48 -10.48
C GLY A 130 7.58 -5.40 -10.00
N ALA A 131 6.37 -5.39 -10.57
CA ALA A 131 5.32 -4.46 -10.20
C ALA A 131 3.95 -5.14 -10.17
N LEU A 132 3.08 -4.67 -9.28
CA LEU A 132 1.72 -5.15 -9.11
C LEU A 132 0.79 -3.94 -8.90
N THR A 133 -0.35 -3.95 -9.58
CA THR A 133 -1.42 -2.97 -9.34
C THR A 133 -2.70 -3.71 -8.99
N ILE A 134 -3.28 -3.38 -7.83
CA ILE A 134 -4.50 -3.98 -7.30
C ILE A 134 -5.60 -2.91 -7.28
N PRO A 135 -6.58 -2.98 -8.19
CA PRO A 135 -7.73 -2.08 -8.16
C PRO A 135 -8.50 -2.22 -6.84
N LEU A 136 -8.82 -1.10 -6.19
CA LEU A 136 -9.55 -1.14 -4.91
C LEU A 136 -10.98 -1.69 -5.05
N ARG A 137 -11.56 -1.60 -6.26
CA ARG A 137 -12.85 -2.23 -6.56
C ARG A 137 -12.84 -3.75 -6.36
N ASP A 138 -11.71 -4.41 -6.61
CA ASP A 138 -11.58 -5.86 -6.50
C ASP A 138 -11.54 -6.24 -5.00
N VAL A 139 -10.79 -5.47 -4.20
CA VAL A 139 -10.72 -5.62 -2.73
C VAL A 139 -12.08 -5.43 -2.05
N VAL A 140 -12.89 -4.47 -2.54
CA VAL A 140 -14.23 -4.21 -1.99
C VAL A 140 -15.22 -5.31 -2.37
N ALA A 141 -15.11 -5.87 -3.57
CA ALA A 141 -16.00 -6.92 -4.06
C ALA A 141 -15.72 -8.28 -3.37
N ASP A 142 -14.46 -8.59 -3.10
CA ASP A 142 -14.04 -9.86 -2.50
C ASP A 142 -14.17 -9.88 -0.97
N GLY A 143 -14.64 -8.79 -0.36
CA GLY A 143 -14.86 -8.66 1.08
C GLY A 143 -16.15 -9.31 1.62
N GLU A 144 -16.86 -10.13 0.81
CA GLU A 144 -18.06 -10.88 1.20
C GLU A 144 -17.76 -12.29 1.74
#